data_AF-A7E183-F1
#
_entry.id   AF-A7E183-F1
#
_cell.length_a   1.000
_cell.length_b   1.000
_cell.length_c   1.000
_cell.angle_alpha   90.00
_cell.angle_beta   90.00
_cell.angle_gamma   90.00
#
_symmetry.space_group_name_H-M   'P 1'
#
loop_
_entity.id
_entity.type
_entity.pdbx_description
1 polymer ?
#
loop_
_entity_poly.entity_id
_entity_poly.type
_entity_poly.pdbx_seq_one_letter_code
_entity_poly.pdbx_strand_id
1 'polypeptide(L)'
;GVIGRYTDDPVKYPDLTEFHTMRVNQPSGWFYKSDDIRTLCDIWEKHGSGLTNFHGATGDVVFIGTTTEHLQPCFNDLSEAGWDLGGSGSDLRTPSCCVGPGRCEYACFDSLDLCYNLTHTYQTELHRPMWPYKSKIKISACPNDCVSSQARADISIIGKWRDAIIVDQAEVA
;
A
#
# COMPACT_ATOMS: atom_id res chain seq x y z
N GLY A 1 2.05 -9.08 -6.68
CA GLY A 1 3.17 -8.25 -6.21
C GLY A 1 4.06 -7.65 -7.29
N VAL A 2 4.40 -8.37 -8.37
CA VAL A 2 5.42 -7.92 -9.34
C VAL A 2 4.79 -7.55 -10.69
N ILE A 3 5.25 -6.45 -11.29
CA ILE A 3 4.88 -6.04 -12.66
C ILE A 3 6.11 -6.16 -13.55
N GLY A 4 6.12 -7.18 -14.42
CA GLY A 4 7.16 -7.35 -15.43
C GLY A 4 7.15 -6.22 -16.46
N ARG A 5 8.34 -5.73 -16.80
CA ARG A 5 8.56 -4.68 -17.81
C ARG A 5 9.90 -4.91 -18.48
N TYR A 6 9.92 -4.68 -19.78
CA TYR A 6 11.08 -4.80 -20.66
C TYR A 6 11.16 -3.54 -21.53
N THR A 7 12.36 -3.08 -21.84
CA THR A 7 12.57 -2.03 -22.86
C THR A 7 12.24 -2.58 -24.26
N ASP A 8 11.81 -1.71 -25.16
CA ASP A 8 11.60 -2.01 -26.57
C ASP A 8 12.89 -1.92 -27.40
N ASP A 9 13.99 -1.37 -26.84
CA ASP A 9 15.30 -1.26 -27.48
C ASP A 9 16.44 -1.74 -26.56
N PRO A 10 16.60 -3.07 -26.36
CA PRO A 10 17.59 -3.63 -25.45
C PRO A 10 19.03 -3.50 -25.96
N VAL A 11 19.23 -3.24 -27.26
CA VAL A 11 20.57 -3.00 -27.81
C VAL A 11 21.05 -1.61 -27.40
N LYS A 12 20.16 -0.61 -27.44
CA LYS A 12 20.48 0.76 -27.02
C LYS A 12 20.53 0.91 -25.51
N TYR A 13 19.66 0.20 -24.78
CA TYR A 13 19.57 0.27 -23.32
C TYR A 13 19.70 -1.11 -22.67
N PRO A 14 20.91 -1.73 -22.74
CA PRO A 14 21.11 -3.10 -22.25
C PRO A 14 20.80 -3.26 -20.76
N ASP A 15 21.10 -2.26 -19.93
CA ASP A 15 20.83 -2.26 -18.49
C ASP A 15 19.34 -2.16 -18.13
N LEU A 16 18.48 -1.82 -19.11
CA LEU A 16 17.03 -1.71 -18.96
C LEU A 16 16.30 -2.84 -19.70
N THR A 17 17.02 -3.89 -20.12
CA THR A 17 16.43 -5.08 -20.76
C THR A 17 15.29 -5.61 -19.90
N GLU A 18 15.52 -5.74 -18.59
CA GLU A 18 14.51 -6.03 -17.58
C GLU A 18 14.44 -4.89 -16.57
N PHE A 19 13.23 -4.37 -16.31
CA PHE A 19 13.04 -3.27 -15.39
C PHE A 19 11.77 -3.43 -14.56
N HIS A 20 11.69 -4.55 -13.86
CA HIS A 20 10.48 -5.00 -13.17
C HIS A 20 10.18 -4.16 -11.94
N THR A 21 8.90 -4.00 -11.63
CA THR A 21 8.45 -3.28 -10.42
C THR A 21 8.00 -4.27 -9.36
N MET A 22 8.48 -4.14 -8.13
CA MET A 22 7.97 -4.88 -6.97
C MET A 22 7.13 -3.95 -6.10
N ARG A 23 5.91 -4.38 -5.75
CA ARG A 23 5.06 -3.68 -4.80
C ARG A 23 5.27 -4.29 -3.43
N VAL A 24 5.59 -3.48 -2.44
CA VAL A 24 5.78 -3.87 -1.04
C VAL A 24 4.63 -3.29 -0.22
N ASN A 25 3.98 -4.13 0.57
CA ASN A 25 2.81 -3.75 1.36
C ASN A 25 3.20 -2.75 2.45
N GLN A 26 2.50 -1.61 2.52
CA GLN A 26 2.78 -0.54 3.46
C GLN A 26 2.06 -0.74 4.82
N PRO A 27 2.58 -0.19 5.93
CA PRO A 27 1.83 -0.07 7.17
C PRO A 27 0.59 0.82 7.01
N SER A 28 -0.48 0.51 7.74
CA SER A 28 -1.71 1.32 7.79
C SER A 28 -1.40 2.80 8.06
N GLY A 29 -2.01 3.69 7.29
CA GLY A 29 -1.81 5.15 7.42
C GLY A 29 -0.42 5.65 7.02
N TRP A 30 0.44 4.80 6.42
CA TRP A 30 1.82 5.14 6.02
C TRP A 30 2.70 5.65 7.16
N PHE A 31 2.51 5.11 8.37
CA PHE A 31 3.39 5.39 9.50
C PHE A 31 4.65 4.53 9.44
N TYR A 32 5.82 5.17 9.45
CA TYR A 32 7.11 4.49 9.43
C TYR A 32 8.01 5.00 10.56
N LYS A 33 8.83 4.11 11.10
CA LYS A 33 10.06 4.49 11.79
C LYS A 33 11.15 4.75 10.76
N SER A 34 12.18 5.51 11.15
CA SER A 34 13.33 5.72 10.26
C SER A 34 14.03 4.42 9.88
N ASP A 35 14.03 3.44 10.79
CA ASP A 35 14.72 2.16 10.58
C ASP A 35 13.96 1.28 9.57
N ASP A 36 12.63 1.38 9.51
CA ASP A 36 11.81 0.74 8.49
C ASP A 36 12.22 1.20 7.09
N ILE A 37 12.36 2.52 6.92
CA ILE A 37 12.73 3.13 5.63
C ILE A 37 14.16 2.75 5.25
N ARG A 38 15.11 2.82 6.20
CA ARG A 38 16.51 2.40 5.96
C ARG A 38 16.60 0.95 5.54
N THR A 39 15.87 0.07 6.23
CA THR A 39 15.82 -1.36 5.90
C THR A 39 15.32 -1.58 4.47
N LEU A 40 14.23 -0.91 4.07
CA LEU A 40 13.72 -0.99 2.69
C LEU A 40 14.73 -0.45 1.67
N CYS A 41 15.45 0.63 2.00
CA CYS A 41 16.51 1.17 1.13
C CYS A 41 17.68 0.19 0.99
N ASP A 42 18.19 -0.38 2.08
CA ASP A 42 19.33 -1.31 2.07
C ASP A 42 19.01 -2.58 1.26
N ILE A 43 17.80 -3.12 1.41
CA ILE A 43 17.32 -4.25 0.61
C ILE A 43 17.22 -3.86 -0.87
N TRP A 44 16.67 -2.68 -1.17
CA TRP A 44 16.46 -2.29 -2.55
C TRP A 44 17.76 -1.90 -3.28
N GLU A 45 18.72 -1.31 -2.58
CA GLU A 45 20.06 -1.04 -3.11
C GLU A 45 20.78 -2.33 -3.49
N LYS A 46 20.59 -3.41 -2.71
CA LYS A 46 21.18 -4.72 -2.99
C LYS A 46 20.59 -5.42 -4.22
N HIS A 47 19.30 -5.23 -4.49
CA HIS A 47 18.55 -6.05 -5.46
C HIS A 47 17.96 -5.29 -6.64
N GLY A 48 18.04 -3.96 -6.67
CA GLY A 48 17.34 -3.16 -7.67
C GLY A 48 18.06 -1.88 -8.02
N SER A 49 17.33 -1.00 -8.71
CA SER A 49 17.90 0.24 -9.24
C SER A 49 18.14 1.34 -8.20
N GLY A 50 17.66 1.17 -6.96
CA GLY A 50 17.58 2.23 -5.95
C GLY A 50 16.43 3.23 -6.15
N LEU A 51 15.71 3.19 -7.29
CA LEU A 51 14.58 4.09 -7.56
C LEU A 51 13.30 3.57 -6.91
N THR A 52 12.52 4.49 -6.33
CA THR A 52 11.26 4.15 -5.66
C THR A 52 10.13 5.15 -5.95
N ASN A 53 8.88 4.72 -5.72
CA ASN A 53 7.80 5.64 -5.41
C ASN A 53 7.33 5.41 -3.96
N PHE A 54 7.28 6.49 -3.20
CA PHE A 54 6.65 6.58 -1.87
C PHE A 54 5.43 7.49 -2.00
N HIS A 55 4.27 7.00 -2.42
CA HIS A 55 3.86 5.59 -2.62
C HIS A 55 3.17 5.39 -3.97
N GLY A 56 2.87 4.15 -4.32
CA GLY A 56 1.97 3.83 -5.41
C GLY A 56 0.54 4.29 -5.09
N ALA A 57 -0.27 4.60 -6.11
CA ALA A 57 -1.60 5.16 -5.91
C ALA A 57 -2.59 4.23 -5.15
N THR A 58 -2.32 2.93 -5.02
CA THR A 58 -3.12 2.05 -4.15
C THR A 58 -2.71 2.22 -2.69
N GLY A 59 -1.40 2.31 -2.42
CA GLY A 59 -0.82 2.46 -1.10
C GLY A 59 0.61 1.91 -0.99
N ASP A 60 0.96 0.94 -1.85
CA ASP A 60 2.21 0.18 -1.78
C ASP A 60 3.46 1.07 -1.83
N VAL A 61 4.52 0.68 -1.12
CA VAL A 61 5.88 1.11 -1.47
C VAL A 61 6.23 0.47 -2.81
N VAL A 62 6.79 1.24 -3.73
CA VAL A 62 7.10 0.76 -5.08
C VAL A 62 8.59 0.75 -5.29
N PHE A 63 9.16 -0.44 -5.43
CA PHE A 63 10.53 -0.67 -5.86
C PHE A 63 10.55 -0.75 -7.39
N ILE A 64 11.25 0.19 -8.04
CA ILE A 64 11.15 0.42 -9.50
C ILE A 64 12.42 -0.06 -10.18
N GLY A 65 12.37 -1.16 -10.90
CA GLY A 65 13.48 -1.63 -11.72
C GLY A 65 14.38 -2.62 -11.01
N THR A 66 14.19 -3.89 -11.36
CA THR A 66 15.07 -5.01 -11.06
C THR A 66 14.94 -6.04 -12.18
N THR A 67 15.76 -7.08 -12.15
CA THR A 67 15.73 -8.20 -13.09
C THR A 67 15.04 -9.42 -12.47
N THR A 68 14.66 -10.39 -13.29
CA THR A 68 13.96 -11.61 -12.90
C THR A 68 14.73 -12.40 -11.85
N GLU A 69 16.05 -12.50 -11.99
CA GLU A 69 16.93 -13.24 -11.07
C GLU A 69 16.95 -12.65 -9.65
N HIS A 70 16.69 -11.34 -9.52
CA HIS A 70 16.67 -10.64 -8.23
C HIS A 70 15.29 -10.65 -7.55
N LEU A 71 14.22 -11.07 -8.22
CA LEU A 71 12.87 -11.04 -7.65
C LEU A 71 12.74 -11.90 -6.38
N GLN A 72 13.14 -13.17 -6.45
CA GLN A 72 13.04 -14.09 -5.32
C GLN A 72 14.03 -13.74 -4.20
N PRO A 73 15.32 -13.44 -4.47
CA PRO A 73 16.24 -12.95 -3.44
C PRO A 73 15.75 -11.68 -2.73
N CYS A 74 15.22 -10.70 -3.47
CA CYS A 74 14.65 -9.49 -2.88
C CYS A 74 13.45 -9.80 -1.98
N PHE A 75 12.55 -10.69 -2.43
CA PHE A 75 11.42 -11.11 -1.62
C PHE A 75 11.85 -11.85 -0.34
N ASN A 76 12.88 -12.70 -0.41
CA ASN A 76 13.40 -13.39 0.77
C ASN A 76 13.93 -12.38 1.80
N ASP A 77 14.76 -11.43 1.39
CA ASP A 77 15.30 -10.40 2.29
C ASP A 77 14.18 -9.51 2.87
N LEU A 78 13.16 -9.17 2.07
CA LEU A 78 11.97 -8.46 2.56
C LEU A 78 11.25 -9.29 3.63
N SER A 79 10.99 -10.57 3.37
CA SER A 79 10.27 -11.46 4.27
C SER A 79 11.03 -11.68 5.58
N GLU A 80 12.34 -11.87 5.51
CA GLU A 80 13.23 -11.95 6.68
C GLU A 80 13.19 -10.65 7.51
N ALA A 81 13.04 -9.50 6.86
CA ALA A 81 12.87 -8.19 7.50
C ALA A 81 11.42 -7.90 7.96
N GLY A 82 10.48 -8.84 7.79
CA GLY A 82 9.09 -8.69 8.22
C GLY A 82 8.19 -7.92 7.25
N TRP A 83 8.62 -7.75 6.00
CA TRP A 83 7.83 -7.13 4.93
C TRP A 83 7.27 -8.17 3.98
N ASP A 84 6.09 -7.89 3.42
CA ASP A 84 5.49 -8.73 2.39
C ASP A 84 5.17 -7.90 1.14
N LEU A 85 4.89 -8.58 0.03
CA LEU A 85 4.51 -7.97 -1.22
C LEU A 85 3.06 -7.43 -1.16
N GLY A 86 2.83 -6.40 -1.96
CA GLY A 86 1.49 -5.90 -2.25
C GLY A 86 0.76 -6.69 -3.33
N GLY A 87 -0.50 -6.31 -3.57
CA GLY A 87 -1.38 -6.94 -4.56
C GLY A 87 -1.17 -6.44 -6.00
N SER A 88 -1.24 -7.36 -6.97
CA SER A 88 -1.33 -7.05 -8.40
C SER A 88 -1.91 -8.23 -9.20
N GLY A 89 -2.97 -7.96 -9.95
CA GLY A 89 -3.59 -8.95 -10.84
C GLY A 89 -5.11 -8.87 -10.75
N SER A 90 -5.77 -10.01 -10.93
CA SER A 90 -7.19 -10.20 -10.62
C SER A 90 -7.34 -10.76 -9.20
N ASP A 91 -6.95 -9.94 -8.25
CA ASP A 91 -6.77 -10.23 -6.82
C ASP A 91 -7.37 -9.11 -5.95
N LEU A 92 -7.31 -9.31 -4.64
CA LEU A 92 -7.41 -8.20 -3.69
C LEU A 92 -6.15 -7.35 -3.82
N ARG A 93 -6.33 -6.06 -4.09
CA ARG A 93 -5.23 -5.11 -4.01
C ARG A 93 -5.03 -4.68 -2.58
N THR A 94 -3.81 -4.27 -2.28
CA THR A 94 -3.39 -3.74 -0.99
C THR A 94 -4.40 -2.72 -0.44
N PRO A 95 -5.06 -3.02 0.69
CA PRO A 95 -5.93 -2.07 1.35
C PRO A 95 -5.15 -0.82 1.79
N SER A 96 -5.81 0.33 1.80
CA SER A 96 -5.25 1.55 2.40
C SER A 96 -6.30 2.35 3.14
N CYS A 97 -5.85 3.12 4.12
CA CYS A 97 -6.71 3.91 4.99
C CYS A 97 -6.19 5.33 5.17
N CYS A 98 -7.07 6.25 5.56
CA CYS A 98 -6.65 7.55 6.06
C CYS A 98 -5.89 7.42 7.39
N VAL A 99 -5.30 8.52 7.87
CA VAL A 99 -4.56 8.58 9.15
C VAL A 99 -5.39 8.14 10.37
N GLY A 100 -6.73 8.24 10.27
CA GLY A 100 -7.64 7.76 11.30
C GLY A 100 -7.37 8.36 12.68
N PRO A 101 -7.58 7.59 13.77
CA PRO A 101 -7.35 8.09 15.12
C PRO A 101 -5.85 8.29 15.43
N GLY A 102 -4.93 7.88 14.55
CA GLY A 102 -3.51 8.11 14.73
C GLY A 102 -3.14 9.61 14.79
N ARG A 103 -3.96 10.49 14.17
CA ARG A 103 -3.77 11.94 14.25
C ARG A 103 -4.99 12.80 13.90
N CYS A 104 -6.19 12.23 13.78
CA CYS A 104 -7.39 12.99 13.41
C CYS A 104 -8.49 12.82 14.44
N GLU A 105 -8.94 13.93 14.99
CA GLU A 105 -10.04 14.07 15.95
C GLU A 105 -11.42 13.80 15.32
N TYR A 106 -11.53 13.79 13.99
CA TYR A 106 -12.78 13.46 13.29
C TYR A 106 -12.97 11.96 13.01
N ALA A 107 -12.00 11.12 13.38
CA ALA A 107 -12.06 9.69 13.12
C ALA A 107 -13.22 9.04 13.90
N CYS A 108 -14.21 8.50 13.17
CA CYS A 108 -15.38 7.85 13.77
C CYS A 108 -15.12 6.40 14.20
N PHE A 109 -14.01 5.80 13.77
CA PHE A 109 -13.56 4.46 14.12
C PHE A 109 -12.05 4.31 13.85
N ASP A 110 -11.45 3.22 14.34
CA ASP A 110 -10.04 2.92 14.07
C ASP A 110 -9.84 2.37 12.65
N SER A 111 -9.58 3.28 11.70
CA SER A 111 -9.29 2.89 10.32
C SER A 111 -7.94 2.19 10.16
N LEU A 112 -6.98 2.42 11.07
CA LEU A 112 -5.63 1.85 10.98
C LEU A 112 -5.68 0.37 11.33
N ASP A 113 -6.33 0.04 12.44
CA ASP A 113 -6.53 -1.33 12.90
C ASP A 113 -7.42 -2.12 11.92
N LEU A 114 -8.51 -1.53 11.43
CA LEU A 114 -9.36 -2.20 10.43
C LEU A 114 -8.59 -2.51 9.14
N CYS A 115 -7.78 -1.56 8.65
CA CYS A 115 -6.95 -1.76 7.46
C CYS A 115 -5.96 -2.91 7.65
N TYR A 116 -5.31 -2.95 8.82
CA TYR A 116 -4.36 -4.00 9.17
C TYR A 116 -5.02 -5.38 9.21
N ASN A 117 -6.14 -5.50 9.92
CA ASN A 117 -6.85 -6.76 10.11
C ASN A 117 -7.44 -7.30 8.81
N LEU A 118 -8.02 -6.45 7.96
CA LEU A 118 -8.51 -6.88 6.64
C LEU A 118 -7.36 -7.35 5.74
N THR A 119 -6.22 -6.65 5.78
CA THR A 119 -5.02 -7.04 5.01
C THR A 119 -4.49 -8.40 5.45
N HIS A 120 -4.47 -8.68 6.75
CA HIS A 120 -4.01 -9.98 7.30
C HIS A 120 -5.02 -11.11 7.07
N THR A 121 -6.31 -10.81 7.19
CA THR A 121 -7.39 -11.80 7.02
C THR A 121 -7.45 -12.32 5.59
N TYR A 122 -7.28 -11.42 4.60
CA TYR A 122 -7.41 -11.74 3.18
C TYR A 122 -6.06 -11.83 2.43
N GLN A 123 -5.02 -12.30 3.13
CA GLN A 123 -3.68 -12.51 2.56
C GLN A 123 -3.73 -13.43 1.33
N THR A 124 -4.51 -14.51 1.38
CA THR A 124 -4.60 -15.45 0.25
C THR A 124 -5.19 -14.77 -0.97
N GLU A 125 -6.27 -14.02 -0.82
CA GLU A 125 -6.95 -13.30 -1.89
C GLU A 125 -6.10 -12.15 -2.45
N LEU A 126 -5.17 -11.61 -1.66
CA LEU A 126 -4.21 -10.59 -2.08
C LEU A 126 -3.03 -11.17 -2.86
N HIS A 127 -2.48 -12.30 -2.41
CA HIS A 127 -1.28 -12.89 -3.02
C HIS A 127 -1.57 -13.85 -4.17
N ARG A 128 -2.75 -14.48 -4.19
CA ARG A 128 -3.12 -15.50 -5.17
C ARG A 128 -4.35 -15.03 -5.96
N PRO A 129 -4.15 -14.43 -7.16
CA PRO A 129 -5.25 -13.99 -8.01
C PRO A 129 -6.21 -15.14 -8.33
N MET A 130 -7.42 -15.10 -7.78
CA MET A 130 -8.48 -16.09 -8.01
C MET A 130 -9.82 -15.46 -8.41
N TRP A 131 -9.85 -14.14 -8.62
CA TRP A 131 -11.07 -13.40 -8.91
C TRP A 131 -11.21 -13.09 -10.40
N PRO A 132 -12.43 -12.77 -10.89
CA PRO A 132 -12.64 -12.37 -12.27
C PRO A 132 -11.86 -11.10 -12.64
N TYR A 133 -11.70 -10.17 -11.71
CA TYR A 133 -10.89 -8.97 -11.89
C TYR A 133 -10.35 -8.44 -10.55
N LYS A 134 -9.65 -7.30 -10.61
CA LYS A 134 -9.10 -6.64 -9.41
C LYS A 134 -10.23 -6.15 -8.50
N SER A 135 -10.00 -6.19 -7.19
CA SER A 135 -10.86 -5.51 -6.22
C SER A 135 -9.99 -4.77 -5.20
N LYS A 136 -10.48 -3.62 -4.72
CA LYS A 136 -9.78 -2.73 -3.80
C LYS A 136 -10.66 -2.40 -2.61
N ILE A 137 -10.04 -2.36 -1.44
CA ILE A 137 -10.63 -1.83 -0.22
C ILE A 137 -9.93 -0.52 0.14
N LYS A 138 -10.70 0.54 0.40
CA LYS A 138 -10.19 1.76 1.00
C LYS A 138 -11.06 2.25 2.12
N ILE A 139 -10.42 2.84 3.13
CA ILE A 139 -11.03 3.08 4.44
C ILE A 139 -10.82 4.52 4.87
N SER A 140 -11.89 5.28 4.97
CA SER A 140 -11.90 6.65 5.46
C SER A 140 -12.67 6.73 6.77
N ALA A 141 -12.03 7.24 7.83
CA ALA A 141 -12.61 7.27 9.16
C ALA A 141 -13.74 8.31 9.32
N CYS A 142 -13.95 9.21 8.35
CA CYS A 142 -15.03 10.18 8.31
C CYS A 142 -15.42 10.55 6.86
N PRO A 143 -16.51 11.32 6.65
CA PRO A 143 -16.98 11.68 5.30
C PRO A 143 -16.07 12.60 4.47
N ASN A 144 -15.00 13.16 5.03
CA ASN A 144 -14.01 13.94 4.26
C ASN A 144 -13.24 13.09 3.24
N ASP A 145 -13.27 11.76 3.41
CA ASP A 145 -12.71 10.78 2.49
C ASP A 145 -11.24 11.04 2.07
N CYS A 146 -10.35 11.22 3.06
CA CYS A 146 -8.96 11.62 2.82
C CYS A 146 -8.12 10.60 2.02
N VAL A 147 -8.53 9.33 1.89
CA VAL A 147 -7.88 8.34 1.01
C VAL A 147 -8.59 8.17 -0.34
N SER A 148 -9.65 8.95 -0.55
CA SER A 148 -10.57 8.93 -1.69
C SER A 148 -11.10 7.52 -1.97
N SER A 149 -11.60 6.85 -0.93
CA SER A 149 -12.12 5.51 -0.98
C SER A 149 -13.28 5.39 -1.97
N GLN A 150 -14.19 6.37 -1.99
CA GLN A 150 -15.35 6.33 -2.87
C GLN A 150 -14.97 6.32 -4.36
N ALA A 151 -13.89 7.01 -4.73
CA ALA A 151 -13.47 7.16 -6.13
C ALA A 151 -12.46 6.10 -6.58
N ARG A 152 -11.74 5.46 -5.65
CA ARG A 152 -10.55 4.63 -5.97
C ARG A 152 -10.63 3.21 -5.46
N ALA A 153 -11.73 2.81 -4.83
CA ALA A 153 -11.95 1.44 -4.35
C ALA A 153 -13.31 0.88 -4.74
N ASP A 154 -13.35 -0.42 -4.96
CA ASP A 154 -14.57 -1.19 -5.23
C ASP A 154 -15.40 -1.34 -3.94
N ILE A 155 -14.72 -1.42 -2.80
CA ILE A 155 -15.30 -1.48 -1.46
C ILE A 155 -14.80 -0.27 -0.68
N SER A 156 -15.69 0.70 -0.48
CA SER A 156 -15.41 1.94 0.25
C SER A 156 -16.05 1.90 1.64
N ILE A 157 -15.22 1.96 2.69
CA ILE A 157 -15.67 2.00 4.08
C ILE A 157 -15.50 3.42 4.60
N ILE A 158 -16.62 4.11 4.89
CA ILE A 158 -16.61 5.52 5.33
C ILE A 158 -17.32 5.65 6.67
N GLY A 159 -16.59 6.20 7.65
CA GLY A 159 -17.05 6.39 9.02
C GLY A 159 -18.08 7.50 9.13
N LYS A 160 -19.08 7.28 9.99
CA LYS A 160 -20.13 8.23 10.35
C LYS A 160 -20.54 7.98 11.80
N TRP A 161 -21.23 8.94 12.39
CA TRP A 161 -21.95 8.79 13.64
C TRP A 161 -23.46 8.82 13.38
N ARG A 162 -24.27 8.49 14.40
CA ARG A 162 -25.75 8.39 14.28
C ARG A 162 -26.52 9.22 15.30
N ASP A 163 -25.80 9.90 16.18
CA ASP A 163 -26.28 10.81 17.21
C ASP A 163 -26.04 12.28 16.82
N ALA A 164 -26.32 13.21 17.74
CA ALA A 164 -26.18 14.64 17.50
C ALA A 164 -24.70 15.07 17.52
N ILE A 165 -24.36 16.12 16.75
CA ILE A 165 -23.06 16.78 16.85
C ILE A 165 -22.89 17.38 18.25
N ILE A 166 -21.72 17.18 18.85
CA ILE A 166 -21.34 17.80 20.14
C ILE A 166 -20.95 19.25 19.87
N VAL A 167 -21.59 20.19 20.58
CA VAL A 167 -21.34 21.63 20.43
C VAL A 167 -20.90 22.19 21.78
N ASP A 168 -19.66 22.66 21.87
CA ASP A 168 -19.17 23.45 23.01
C ASP A 168 -19.51 24.93 22.78
N GLN A 169 -20.39 25.48 23.61
CA GLN A 169 -20.85 26.87 23.47
C GLN A 169 -19.78 27.90 23.83
N ALA A 170 -18.76 27.53 24.63
CA ALA A 170 -17.70 28.46 25.00
C ALA A 170 -16.72 28.71 23.84
N GLU A 171 -16.44 27.69 23.03
CA GLU A 171 -15.55 27.78 21.86
C GLU A 171 -16.22 28.43 20.63
N VAL A 172 -17.56 28.54 20.62
CA VAL A 172 -18.33 29.17 19.52
C VAL A 172 -18.39 30.70 19.66
N ALA A 173 -18.28 31.23 20.87
CA ALA A 173 -18.46 32.64 21.21
C ALA A 173 -17.21 33.49 20.93
#